data_AF-A0A933JWY6-F1
#
_entry.id   AF-A0A933JWY6-F1
#
_cell.length_a   1.000
_cell.length_b   1.000
_cell.length_c   1.000
_cell.angle_alpha   90.00
_cell.angle_beta   90.00
_cell.angle_gamma   90.00
#
_symmetry.space_group_name_H-M   'P 1'
#
loop_
_entity.id
_entity.type
_entity.pdbx_description
1 polymer ?
#
loop_
_entity_poly.entity_id
_entity_poly.type
_entity_poly.pdbx_seq_one_letter_code
_entity_poly.pdbx_strand_id
1 'polypeptide(L)'
;MASKRLCSSSPQGPAMMIWAFLGLVVSGPENSSPPLPIPPRPILVTVDDLPLVDPDRHPKMADRKQITEEMLAALAKHRIQAVGLVTFSRVRWGDEALLTTWMSAGHELGNHSFAHLDLAATSTETYILDIERGRAALERVTGRPIRFFRYPFLSEGETEPKLVAVQEYLTRSGQRSLPVTIDDQDWSFEPRYHGLRTIDGKLPPDKEVADRALTEEYHTSLRMAVRHHERRGDDLLGRRAPQILLLHGGEVSAKNWDGLFTWLEQTGHRFATVDEVLADPAFLDPDGSKFVGQLGISLWDRIRVVRRDRAIRQEISGLLQDQVSAWNRGDVRVFCSAYTEDATFVSPAGLTRGRAGIQERYSKKYSTKELMGTLSLRTIETRLHQGFEVSRFGDAEPSRVHGATAVLEWKLEYPSKPAASGWSLITLIPTATGWRITQDASM
;
A
#
# COMPACT_ATOMS: atom_id res chain seq x y z
N MET A 1 -84.74 4.85 -11.66
CA MET A 1 -85.59 3.74 -12.13
C MET A 1 -84.96 2.44 -11.63
N ALA A 2 -85.49 1.90 -10.53
CA ALA A 2 -86.26 0.63 -10.52
C ALA A 2 -85.41 -0.60 -10.86
N SER A 3 -85.07 -1.43 -9.85
CA SER A 3 -85.64 -2.79 -9.67
C SER A 3 -84.82 -3.84 -10.47
N LYS A 4 -84.44 -5.05 -10.01
CA LYS A 4 -85.10 -6.03 -9.16
C LYS A 4 -84.09 -7.17 -8.88
N ARG A 5 -84.21 -7.81 -7.72
CA ARG A 5 -83.60 -9.12 -7.38
C ARG A 5 -84.39 -10.26 -8.03
N LEU A 6 -83.75 -11.43 -8.20
CA LEU A 6 -84.25 -12.81 -8.00
C LEU A 6 -83.02 -13.75 -8.06
N CYS A 7 -82.61 -14.42 -6.96
CA CYS A 7 -82.90 -15.83 -6.59
C CYS A 7 -82.60 -16.84 -7.73
N SER A 8 -81.96 -18.00 -7.54
CA SER A 8 -81.41 -18.71 -6.38
C SER A 8 -80.75 -20.01 -6.88
N SER A 9 -79.97 -20.64 -6.00
CA SER A 9 -79.59 -22.07 -5.93
C SER A 9 -78.24 -22.50 -6.52
N SER A 10 -77.43 -23.04 -5.59
CA SER A 10 -76.12 -23.69 -5.70
C SER A 10 -76.23 -25.09 -6.37
N PRO A 11 -75.10 -25.73 -6.79
CA PRO A 11 -74.29 -26.47 -5.82
C PRO A 11 -72.76 -26.46 -6.05
N GLN A 12 -72.05 -26.49 -4.90
CA GLN A 12 -70.83 -27.21 -4.52
C GLN A 12 -69.78 -27.61 -5.59
N GLY A 13 -68.54 -27.14 -5.35
CA GLY A 13 -67.26 -27.65 -5.87
C GLY A 13 -66.13 -27.33 -4.87
N PRO A 14 -65.01 -28.09 -4.84
CA PRO A 14 -64.49 -28.67 -3.61
C PRO A 14 -63.44 -27.84 -2.84
N ALA A 15 -63.33 -28.18 -1.55
CA ALA A 15 -62.44 -27.61 -0.55
C ALA A 15 -60.96 -27.89 -0.86
N MET A 16 -60.13 -26.84 -0.75
CA MET A 16 -58.68 -26.91 -0.86
C MET A 16 -58.10 -27.24 0.52
N MET A 17 -57.41 -28.37 0.59
CA MET A 17 -56.83 -28.97 1.79
C MET A 17 -55.55 -28.22 2.18
N ILE A 18 -55.58 -27.45 3.26
CA ILE A 18 -54.39 -26.82 3.86
C ILE A 18 -53.72 -27.84 4.78
N TRP A 19 -52.51 -28.26 4.43
CA TRP A 19 -51.65 -29.09 5.26
C TRP A 19 -51.03 -28.23 6.38
N ALA A 20 -51.53 -28.40 7.60
CA ALA A 20 -50.89 -27.86 8.79
C ALA A 20 -49.70 -28.76 9.18
N PHE A 21 -48.48 -28.32 8.89
CA PHE A 21 -47.28 -28.89 9.50
C PHE A 21 -47.18 -28.40 10.94
N LEU A 22 -47.44 -29.31 11.89
CA LEU A 22 -47.17 -29.10 13.31
C LEU A 22 -45.66 -29.26 13.54
N GLY A 23 -44.92 -28.16 13.41
CA GLY A 23 -43.50 -28.10 13.76
C GLY A 23 -43.33 -28.01 15.27
N LEU A 24 -42.78 -29.07 15.86
CA LEU A 24 -42.39 -29.14 17.26
C LEU A 24 -41.31 -28.07 17.54
N VAL A 25 -41.63 -27.05 18.35
CA VAL A 25 -40.62 -26.10 18.85
C VAL A 25 -39.80 -26.82 19.92
N VAL A 26 -38.63 -27.33 19.53
CA VAL A 26 -37.60 -27.76 20.48
C VAL A 26 -36.91 -26.50 21.00
N SER A 27 -37.32 -26.05 22.19
CA SER A 27 -36.59 -25.05 22.97
C SER A 27 -35.30 -25.68 23.51
N GLY A 28 -34.24 -25.64 22.73
CA GLY A 28 -32.88 -25.85 23.22
C GLY A 28 -32.45 -24.67 24.09
N PRO A 29 -31.55 -24.87 25.07
CA PRO A 29 -30.99 -23.75 25.81
C PRO A 29 -30.16 -22.88 24.86
N GLU A 30 -30.65 -21.69 24.53
CA GLU A 30 -29.85 -20.62 23.95
C GLU A 30 -28.83 -20.14 25.00
N ASN A 31 -27.78 -20.93 25.19
CA ASN A 31 -26.53 -20.46 25.78
C ASN A 31 -25.65 -19.88 24.66
N SER A 32 -26.17 -18.90 23.92
CA SER A 32 -25.31 -17.99 23.17
C SER A 32 -24.84 -16.94 24.17
N SER A 33 -23.65 -17.15 24.74
CA SER A 33 -22.95 -16.06 25.41
C SER A 33 -22.91 -14.86 24.45
N PRO A 34 -23.19 -13.63 24.93
CA PRO A 34 -23.09 -12.46 24.06
C PRO A 34 -21.69 -12.45 23.44
N PRO A 35 -21.55 -12.13 22.14
CA PRO A 35 -20.24 -12.08 21.51
C PRO A 35 -19.34 -11.19 22.35
N LEU A 36 -18.15 -11.68 22.69
CA LEU A 36 -17.18 -10.91 23.45
C LEU A 36 -17.00 -9.55 22.78
N PRO A 37 -16.99 -8.45 23.54
CA PRO A 37 -16.83 -7.13 22.96
C PRO A 37 -15.53 -7.11 22.14
N ILE A 38 -15.65 -6.75 20.87
CA ILE A 38 -14.51 -6.69 19.97
C ILE A 38 -13.54 -5.66 20.55
N PRO A 39 -12.28 -6.02 20.85
CA PRO A 39 -11.34 -5.09 21.45
C PRO A 39 -11.15 -3.89 20.51
N PRO A 40 -11.03 -2.67 21.08
CA PRO A 40 -10.86 -1.48 20.27
C PRO A 40 -9.52 -1.53 19.54
N ARG A 41 -9.49 -1.03 18.30
CA ARG A 41 -8.30 -1.04 17.44
C ARG A 41 -7.30 0.03 17.91
N PRO A 42 -6.05 -0.35 18.27
CA PRO A 42 -5.01 0.63 18.59
C PRO A 42 -4.70 1.50 17.38
N ILE A 43 -4.67 2.83 17.58
CA ILE A 43 -4.28 3.79 16.55
C ILE A 43 -3.30 4.83 17.10
N LEU A 44 -2.12 4.92 16.50
CA LEU A 44 -1.16 5.99 16.72
C LEU A 44 -1.48 7.16 15.80
N VAL A 45 -1.50 8.37 16.33
CA VAL A 45 -1.56 9.60 15.53
C VAL A 45 -0.14 10.09 15.27
N THR A 46 0.19 10.33 14.00
CA THR A 46 1.44 10.97 13.59
C THR A 46 1.16 12.20 12.75
N VAL A 47 2.01 13.21 12.88
CA VAL A 47 1.83 14.50 12.22
C VAL A 47 3.10 14.86 11.47
N ASP A 48 3.05 14.83 10.14
CA ASP A 48 4.17 15.16 9.28
C ASP A 48 4.27 16.66 9.03
N ASP A 49 5.46 17.07 8.60
CA ASP A 49 5.84 18.44 8.27
C ASP A 49 5.66 19.46 9.40
N LEU A 50 5.83 19.03 10.66
CA LEU A 50 5.85 19.98 11.76
C LEU A 50 6.95 21.04 11.58
N PRO A 51 6.74 22.29 12.03
CA PRO A 51 5.56 22.78 12.79
C PRO A 51 4.28 22.88 11.96
N LEU A 52 4.38 23.21 10.68
CA LEU A 52 3.25 23.32 9.76
C LEU A 52 3.67 22.86 8.35
N VAL A 53 2.72 22.24 7.65
CA VAL A 53 2.84 21.77 6.27
C VAL A 53 3.05 22.92 5.28
N ASP A 54 2.48 24.10 5.51
CA ASP A 54 2.72 25.24 4.63
C ASP A 54 2.97 26.51 5.44
N PRO A 55 4.17 26.66 6.00
CA PRO A 55 4.47 27.83 6.81
C PRO A 55 4.61 29.09 5.96
N ASP A 56 4.70 29.00 4.61
CA ASP A 56 4.72 30.15 3.70
C ASP A 56 3.35 30.83 3.63
N ARG A 57 2.26 30.08 3.77
CA ARG A 57 0.89 30.63 3.92
C ARG A 57 0.66 31.33 5.26
N HIS A 58 1.45 30.99 6.27
CA HIS A 58 1.35 31.51 7.63
C HIS A 58 2.61 32.29 8.03
N PRO A 59 2.91 33.45 7.39
CA PRO A 59 4.18 34.15 7.59
C PRO A 59 4.33 34.74 9.00
N LYS A 60 3.22 35.02 9.70
CA LYS A 60 3.27 35.57 11.06
C LYS A 60 3.43 34.45 12.09
N MET A 61 4.35 34.66 13.04
CA MET A 61 4.55 33.74 14.17
C MET A 61 3.26 33.55 15.00
N ALA A 62 2.44 34.60 15.13
CA ALA A 62 1.17 34.53 15.85
C ALA A 62 0.20 33.50 15.23
N ASP A 63 0.11 33.47 13.89
CA ASP A 63 -0.78 32.55 13.16
C ASP A 63 -0.30 31.10 13.35
N ARG A 64 1.01 30.86 13.17
CA ARG A 64 1.61 29.52 13.39
C ARG A 64 1.46 29.04 14.83
N LYS A 65 1.63 29.96 15.80
CA LYS A 65 1.41 29.67 17.22
C LYS A 65 -0.04 29.28 17.49
N GLN A 66 -1.00 30.04 16.97
CA GLN A 66 -2.42 29.75 17.14
C GLN A 66 -2.77 28.37 16.56
N ILE A 67 -2.34 28.07 15.33
CA ILE A 67 -2.59 26.76 14.70
C ILE A 67 -2.00 25.63 15.53
N THR A 68 -0.77 25.81 16.05
CA THR A 68 -0.12 24.83 16.93
C THR A 68 -0.91 24.62 18.23
N GLU A 69 -1.37 25.70 18.87
CA GLU A 69 -2.16 25.63 20.11
C GLU A 69 -3.50 24.93 19.89
N GLU A 70 -4.18 25.17 18.76
CA GLU A 70 -5.43 24.50 18.40
C GLU A 70 -5.23 23.00 18.13
N MET A 71 -4.17 22.63 17.40
CA MET A 71 -3.77 21.22 17.20
C MET A 71 -3.53 20.51 18.54
N LEU A 72 -2.74 21.13 19.44
CA LEU A 72 -2.44 20.58 20.76
C LEU A 72 -3.70 20.47 21.64
N ALA A 73 -4.63 21.43 21.55
CA ALA A 73 -5.89 21.37 22.28
C ALA A 73 -6.76 20.17 21.84
N ALA A 74 -6.82 19.87 20.55
CA ALA A 74 -7.51 18.68 20.04
C ALA A 74 -6.86 17.38 20.52
N LEU A 75 -5.52 17.29 20.44
CA LEU A 75 -4.77 16.12 20.95
C LEU A 75 -5.00 15.94 22.47
N ALA A 76 -4.95 17.01 23.25
CA ALA A 76 -5.16 16.97 24.69
C ALA A 76 -6.59 16.53 25.06
N LYS A 77 -7.61 17.04 24.34
CA LYS A 77 -9.02 16.69 24.57
C LYS A 77 -9.27 15.18 24.44
N HIS A 78 -8.61 14.53 23.47
CA HIS A 78 -8.70 13.09 23.23
C HIS A 78 -7.60 12.27 23.93
N ARG A 79 -6.77 12.91 24.77
CA ARG A 79 -5.67 12.26 25.50
C ARG A 79 -4.70 11.51 24.57
N ILE A 80 -4.40 12.10 23.43
CA ILE A 80 -3.55 11.51 22.40
C ILE A 80 -2.10 11.85 22.70
N GLN A 81 -1.22 10.84 22.65
CA GLN A 81 0.22 11.04 22.60
C GLN A 81 0.71 10.81 21.17
N ALA A 82 0.92 11.89 20.42
CA ALA A 82 1.32 11.85 19.03
C ALA A 82 2.85 11.82 18.83
N VAL A 83 3.28 11.42 17.63
CA VAL A 83 4.65 11.64 17.14
C VAL A 83 4.61 12.65 15.99
N GLY A 84 5.32 13.75 16.13
CA GLY A 84 5.43 14.80 15.12
C GLY A 84 6.73 14.68 14.34
N LEU A 85 6.67 14.60 13.00
CA LEU A 85 7.82 14.42 12.13
C LEU A 85 8.17 15.79 11.54
N VAL A 86 9.39 16.26 11.82
CA VAL A 86 9.82 17.64 11.53
C VAL A 86 10.60 17.69 10.23
N THR A 87 10.10 18.47 9.28
CA THR A 87 10.86 18.89 8.09
C THR A 87 11.62 20.16 8.45
N PHE A 88 12.91 20.05 8.71
CA PHE A 88 13.60 21.15 9.40
C PHE A 88 13.69 22.44 8.57
N SER A 89 13.70 22.38 7.24
CA SER A 89 13.65 23.58 6.38
C SER A 89 12.35 24.37 6.50
N ARG A 90 11.28 23.78 7.05
CA ARG A 90 10.00 24.45 7.32
C ARG A 90 9.98 25.18 8.66
N VAL A 91 10.96 24.92 9.54
CA VAL A 91 11.11 25.62 10.83
C VAL A 91 11.60 27.05 10.56
N ARG A 92 10.73 28.05 10.75
CA ARG A 92 11.11 29.45 10.65
C ARG A 92 11.73 29.94 11.96
N TRP A 93 12.34 31.13 11.90
CA TRP A 93 12.85 31.81 13.08
C TRP A 93 11.77 31.94 14.16
N GLY A 94 12.02 31.38 15.34
CA GLY A 94 11.11 31.38 16.49
C GLY A 94 10.23 30.14 16.59
N ASP A 95 10.11 29.34 15.54
CA ASP A 95 9.26 28.15 15.54
C ASP A 95 9.85 27.00 16.39
N GLU A 96 11.12 27.06 16.78
CA GLU A 96 11.71 26.14 17.75
C GLU A 96 10.95 26.16 19.09
N ALA A 97 10.34 27.29 19.45
CA ALA A 97 9.46 27.40 20.61
C ALA A 97 8.17 26.58 20.44
N LEU A 98 7.64 26.44 19.21
CA LEU A 98 6.47 25.61 18.91
C LEU A 98 6.80 24.12 19.05
N LEU A 99 7.98 23.70 18.56
CA LEU A 99 8.48 22.34 18.76
C LEU A 99 8.71 22.02 20.25
N THR A 100 9.22 22.99 21.01
CA THR A 100 9.36 22.87 22.48
C THR A 100 8.00 22.74 23.16
N THR A 101 7.00 23.50 22.70
CA THR A 101 5.62 23.42 23.21
C THR A 101 5.00 22.05 22.92
N TRP A 102 5.21 21.52 21.72
CA TRP A 102 4.78 20.16 21.34
C TRP A 102 5.34 19.09 22.29
N MET A 103 6.66 19.13 22.57
CA MET A 103 7.28 18.20 23.52
C MET A 103 6.77 18.39 24.95
N SER A 104 6.55 19.65 25.36
CA SER A 104 6.05 19.96 26.71
C SER A 104 4.62 19.47 26.93
N ALA A 105 3.84 19.30 25.86
CA ALA A 105 2.51 18.67 25.89
C ALA A 105 2.57 17.13 25.97
N GLY A 106 3.77 16.53 26.02
CA GLY A 106 3.97 15.09 26.16
C GLY A 106 4.07 14.32 24.85
N HIS A 107 4.10 15.02 23.71
CA HIS A 107 4.26 14.41 22.40
C HIS A 107 5.74 14.24 22.03
N GLU A 108 6.02 13.34 21.09
CA GLU A 108 7.38 13.07 20.64
C GLU A 108 7.68 13.76 19.30
N LEU A 109 8.96 14.06 19.03
CA LEU A 109 9.43 14.55 17.74
C LEU A 109 10.32 13.51 17.04
N GLY A 110 10.13 13.35 15.74
CA GLY A 110 10.95 12.56 14.84
C GLY A 110 11.45 13.39 13.65
N ASN A 111 12.41 12.84 12.92
CA ASN A 111 13.06 13.48 11.80
C ASN A 111 12.31 13.20 10.48
N HIS A 112 12.00 14.25 9.71
CA HIS A 112 11.40 14.15 8.37
C HIS A 112 12.32 14.72 7.29
N SER A 113 13.63 14.59 7.51
CA SER A 113 14.71 15.20 6.72
C SER A 113 14.81 16.72 6.87
N PHE A 114 15.79 17.34 6.22
CA PHE A 114 15.92 18.80 6.23
C PHE A 114 15.07 19.41 5.11
N ALA A 115 15.31 19.04 3.85
CA ALA A 115 14.70 19.65 2.67
C ALA A 115 13.48 18.90 2.12
N HIS A 116 13.01 17.84 2.79
CA HIS A 116 11.87 17.04 2.34
C HIS A 116 12.12 16.43 0.95
N LEU A 117 13.34 15.91 0.74
CA LEU A 117 13.74 15.33 -0.55
C LEU A 117 13.03 14.00 -0.78
N ASP A 118 12.76 13.67 -2.04
CA ASP A 118 12.32 12.33 -2.45
C ASP A 118 13.56 11.46 -2.72
N LEU A 119 13.69 10.33 -2.02
CA LEU A 119 14.80 9.39 -2.22
C LEU A 119 14.80 8.78 -3.62
N ALA A 120 13.63 8.57 -4.23
CA ALA A 120 13.53 8.06 -5.59
C ALA A 120 14.10 9.05 -6.61
N ALA A 121 13.90 10.35 -6.38
CA ALA A 121 14.36 11.43 -7.25
C ALA A 121 15.79 11.95 -6.93
N THR A 122 16.39 11.51 -5.82
CA THR A 122 17.66 12.04 -5.31
C THR A 122 18.73 10.93 -5.27
N SER A 123 20.01 11.30 -5.33
CA SER A 123 21.09 10.34 -5.06
C SER A 123 21.09 9.92 -3.59
N THR A 124 21.54 8.69 -3.31
CA THR A 124 21.61 8.15 -1.94
C THR A 124 22.43 9.03 -1.01
N GLU A 125 23.58 9.54 -1.49
CA GLU A 125 24.50 10.36 -0.71
C GLU A 125 23.86 11.69 -0.32
N THR A 126 23.29 12.42 -1.28
CA THR A 126 22.59 13.69 -1.03
C THR A 126 21.43 13.49 -0.07
N TYR A 127 20.66 12.42 -0.24
CA TYR A 127 19.55 12.12 0.64
C TYR A 127 20.01 11.85 2.08
N ILE A 128 21.03 11.00 2.28
CA ILE A 128 21.57 10.72 3.63
C ILE A 128 22.10 11.98 4.31
N LEU A 129 22.80 12.85 3.57
CA LEU A 129 23.27 14.14 4.09
C LEU A 129 22.10 15.05 4.51
N ASP A 130 20.98 15.02 3.78
CA ASP A 130 19.79 15.77 4.13
C ASP A 130 19.07 15.22 5.37
N ILE A 131 18.98 13.88 5.53
CA ILE A 131 18.48 13.26 6.76
C ILE A 131 19.34 13.66 7.96
N GLU A 132 20.67 13.60 7.82
CA GLU A 132 21.62 13.95 8.89
C GLU A 132 21.49 15.42 9.28
N ARG A 133 21.37 16.31 8.30
CA ARG A 133 21.15 17.74 8.56
C ARG A 133 19.85 17.98 9.34
N GLY A 134 18.77 17.27 8.99
CA GLY A 134 17.50 17.33 9.72
C GLY A 134 17.63 16.81 11.15
N ARG A 135 18.28 15.65 11.31
CA ARG A 135 18.54 15.00 12.61
C ARG A 135 19.33 15.93 13.54
N ALA A 136 20.49 16.40 13.09
CA ALA A 136 21.38 17.23 13.90
C ALA A 136 20.73 18.58 14.27
N ALA A 137 19.89 19.14 13.39
CA ALA A 137 19.16 20.36 13.71
C ALA A 137 18.06 20.11 14.74
N LEU A 138 17.32 19.01 14.61
CA LEU A 138 16.30 18.62 15.58
C LEU A 138 16.91 18.29 16.95
N GLU A 139 18.02 17.55 17.01
CA GLU A 139 18.72 17.24 18.27
C GLU A 139 19.22 18.48 19.01
N ARG A 140 19.57 19.56 18.30
CA ARG A 140 19.89 20.85 18.92
C ARG A 140 18.67 21.51 19.59
N VAL A 141 17.48 21.30 19.04
CA VAL A 141 16.23 21.82 19.61
C VAL A 141 15.76 20.94 20.78
N THR A 142 15.81 19.62 20.63
CA THR A 142 15.30 18.68 21.63
C THR A 142 16.27 18.43 22.78
N GLY A 143 17.58 18.62 22.56
CA GLY A 143 18.63 18.24 23.49
C GLY A 143 18.71 16.72 23.73
N ARG A 144 18.08 15.91 22.88
CA ARG A 144 17.97 14.45 23.02
C ARG A 144 18.11 13.77 21.66
N PRO A 145 18.68 12.55 21.60
CA PRO A 145 18.73 11.76 20.38
C PRO A 145 17.34 11.55 19.77
N ILE A 146 17.26 11.57 18.45
CA ILE A 146 16.01 11.32 17.71
C ILE A 146 15.93 9.84 17.33
N ARG A 147 14.85 9.16 17.74
CA ARG A 147 14.67 7.72 17.48
C ARG A 147 13.86 7.39 16.24
N PHE A 148 13.05 8.31 15.73
CA PHE A 148 12.18 8.06 14.57
C PHE A 148 12.57 8.90 13.36
N PHE A 149 12.49 8.29 12.20
CA PHE A 149 12.58 8.93 10.90
C PHE A 149 11.40 8.53 10.04
N ARG A 150 10.89 9.44 9.23
CA ARG A 150 9.93 9.10 8.16
C ARG A 150 10.46 9.61 6.83
N TYR A 151 10.42 8.75 5.82
CA TYR A 151 10.78 9.10 4.45
C TYR A 151 9.76 10.12 3.92
N PRO A 152 10.18 11.30 3.45
CA PRO A 152 9.31 12.20 2.69
C PRO A 152 8.62 11.46 1.54
N PHE A 153 7.35 11.78 1.31
CA PHE A 153 6.49 11.12 0.31
C PHE A 153 6.33 9.60 0.52
N LEU A 154 6.69 9.08 1.70
CA LEU A 154 6.80 7.64 2.00
C LEU A 154 7.74 6.87 1.05
N SER A 155 8.60 7.60 0.33
CA SER A 155 9.42 7.07 -0.76
C SER A 155 10.72 6.47 -0.20
N GLU A 156 10.77 5.13 -0.11
CA GLU A 156 11.94 4.40 0.40
C GLU A 156 12.98 4.07 -0.70
N GLY A 157 12.78 4.60 -1.90
CA GLY A 157 13.69 4.49 -3.04
C GLY A 157 13.29 3.43 -4.07
N GLU A 158 13.75 3.63 -5.30
CA GLU A 158 13.39 2.82 -6.47
C GLU A 158 14.31 1.63 -6.71
N THR A 159 15.36 1.47 -5.89
CA THR A 159 16.32 0.37 -5.99
C THR A 159 16.70 -0.18 -4.63
N GLU A 160 17.00 -1.48 -4.57
CA GLU A 160 17.43 -2.16 -3.34
C GLU A 160 18.71 -1.53 -2.74
N PRO A 161 19.75 -1.16 -3.53
CA PRO A 161 20.92 -0.48 -2.98
C PRO A 161 20.61 0.86 -2.29
N LYS A 162 19.67 1.66 -2.81
CA LYS A 162 19.24 2.91 -2.15
C LYS A 162 18.56 2.61 -0.81
N LEU A 163 17.59 1.70 -0.82
CA LEU A 163 16.84 1.30 0.35
C LEU A 163 17.78 0.82 1.47
N VAL A 164 18.67 -0.12 1.14
CA VAL A 164 19.64 -0.70 2.09
C VAL A 164 20.57 0.37 2.66
N ALA A 165 21.14 1.22 1.82
CA ALA A 165 22.06 2.26 2.29
C ALA A 165 21.41 3.24 3.27
N VAL A 166 20.14 3.60 3.05
CA VAL A 166 19.42 4.47 3.99
C VAL A 166 19.07 3.70 5.27
N GLN A 167 18.62 2.43 5.18
CA GLN A 167 18.36 1.60 6.37
C GLN A 167 19.61 1.42 7.24
N GLU A 168 20.78 1.22 6.63
CA GLU A 168 22.07 1.15 7.32
C GLU A 168 22.40 2.48 8.01
N TYR A 169 22.19 3.61 7.33
CA TYR A 169 22.39 4.92 7.92
C TYR A 169 21.44 5.17 9.12
N LEU A 170 20.15 4.84 8.99
CA LEU A 170 19.18 4.97 10.09
C LEU A 170 19.64 4.14 11.30
N THR A 171 20.04 2.89 11.07
CA THR A 171 20.56 2.00 12.11
C THR A 171 21.77 2.60 12.82
N ARG A 172 22.77 3.09 12.07
CA ARG A 172 23.99 3.69 12.66
C ARG A 172 23.73 5.01 13.38
N SER A 173 22.76 5.79 12.94
CA SER A 173 22.37 7.05 13.57
C SER A 173 21.43 6.89 14.77
N GLY A 174 21.03 5.64 15.08
CA GLY A 174 20.08 5.35 16.17
C GLY A 174 18.63 5.68 15.83
N GLN A 175 18.33 6.00 14.57
CA GLN A 175 16.98 6.24 14.08
C GLN A 175 16.34 4.94 13.55
N ARG A 176 15.02 4.88 13.57
CA ARG A 176 14.21 3.83 12.96
C ARG A 176 13.15 4.45 12.05
N SER A 177 12.88 3.82 10.91
CA SER A 177 11.73 4.18 10.08
C SER A 177 10.43 4.02 10.88
N LEU A 178 9.62 5.08 10.94
CA LEU A 178 8.26 5.07 11.46
C LEU A 178 7.30 5.02 10.26
N PRO A 179 6.76 3.84 9.91
CA PRO A 179 5.91 3.69 8.75
C PRO A 179 4.55 4.38 8.95
N VAL A 180 3.77 4.44 7.88
CA VAL A 180 2.35 4.81 7.88
C VAL A 180 1.53 3.58 7.49
N THR A 181 0.39 3.37 8.14
CA THR A 181 -0.54 2.30 7.74
C THR A 181 -1.83 2.85 7.14
N ILE A 182 -2.27 4.03 7.58
CA ILE A 182 -3.36 4.79 6.98
C ILE A 182 -2.73 5.98 6.28
N ASP A 183 -2.58 5.85 4.96
CA ASP A 183 -2.12 6.91 4.09
C ASP A 183 -3.34 7.69 3.56
N ASP A 184 -3.25 9.01 3.53
CA ASP A 184 -4.32 9.89 3.08
C ASP A 184 -3.75 11.18 2.49
N GLN A 185 -4.64 12.08 2.07
CA GLN A 185 -4.29 13.30 1.35
C GLN A 185 -4.81 14.55 2.07
N ASP A 186 -4.85 14.55 3.40
CA ASP A 186 -5.34 15.66 4.22
C ASP A 186 -4.64 16.99 3.91
N TRP A 187 -3.32 16.96 3.64
CA TRP A 187 -2.51 18.12 3.25
C TRP A 187 -3.06 18.84 2.01
N SER A 188 -3.70 18.12 1.09
CA SER A 188 -4.22 18.70 -0.17
C SER A 188 -5.37 19.69 0.06
N PHE A 189 -5.98 19.68 1.25
CA PHE A 189 -7.05 20.58 1.64
C PHE A 189 -6.53 21.94 2.12
N GLU A 190 -5.29 22.04 2.60
CA GLU A 190 -4.74 23.25 3.22
C GLU A 190 -4.81 24.49 2.30
N PRO A 191 -4.42 24.44 1.00
CA PRO A 191 -4.51 25.60 0.12
C PRO A 191 -5.94 26.11 -0.08
N ARG A 192 -6.90 25.19 -0.18
CA ARG A 192 -8.33 25.54 -0.36
C ARG A 192 -8.91 26.11 0.93
N TYR A 193 -8.57 25.50 2.07
CA TYR A 193 -9.04 25.92 3.38
C TYR A 193 -8.55 27.33 3.74
N HIS A 194 -7.27 27.60 3.50
CA HIS A 194 -6.67 28.91 3.70
C HIS A 194 -7.25 29.96 2.73
N GLY A 195 -7.41 29.60 1.45
CA GLY A 195 -7.96 30.50 0.42
C GLY A 195 -9.38 31.00 0.71
N LEU A 196 -10.19 30.24 1.45
CA LEU A 196 -11.51 30.68 1.89
C LEU A 196 -11.46 31.84 2.91
N ARG A 197 -10.35 32.00 3.65
CA ARG A 197 -10.25 32.87 4.84
C ARG A 197 -9.51 34.20 4.64
N THR A 198 -9.03 34.51 3.44
CA THR A 198 -8.14 35.66 3.15
C THR A 198 -8.81 37.06 3.11
N ILE A 199 -10.06 37.23 3.57
CA ILE A 199 -10.64 38.56 3.84
C ILE A 199 -11.01 38.62 5.32
N ASP A 200 -10.17 39.30 6.11
CA ASP A 200 -10.38 39.64 7.53
C ASP A 200 -10.74 38.48 8.48
N GLY A 201 -10.41 37.23 8.14
CA GLY A 201 -10.73 36.06 8.98
C GLY A 201 -12.24 35.82 9.14
N LYS A 202 -13.08 36.44 8.29
CA LYS A 202 -14.52 36.28 8.29
C LYS A 202 -14.96 35.61 6.99
N LEU A 203 -15.80 34.59 7.11
CA LEU A 203 -16.49 33.99 5.98
C LEU A 203 -17.62 34.95 5.56
N PRO A 204 -17.67 35.46 4.31
CA PRO A 204 -18.90 35.98 3.74
C PRO A 204 -20.04 34.93 3.82
N PRO A 205 -21.31 35.34 3.75
CA PRO A 205 -22.46 34.43 3.89
C PRO A 205 -22.40 33.18 2.99
N ASP A 206 -21.90 33.34 1.76
CA ASP A 206 -21.75 32.24 0.80
C ASP A 206 -20.53 31.35 1.09
N LYS A 207 -19.55 31.86 1.86
CA LYS A 207 -18.38 31.07 2.28
C LYS A 207 -18.64 30.20 3.51
N GLU A 208 -19.64 30.46 4.36
CA GLU A 208 -20.00 29.52 5.44
C GLU A 208 -20.53 28.19 4.89
N VAL A 209 -21.25 28.24 3.77
CA VAL A 209 -21.67 27.04 3.03
C VAL A 209 -20.45 26.33 2.44
N ALA A 210 -19.52 27.08 1.84
CA ALA A 210 -18.29 26.52 1.28
C ALA A 210 -17.36 25.90 2.35
N ASP A 211 -17.24 26.53 3.52
CA ASP A 211 -16.44 26.03 4.64
C ASP A 211 -17.02 24.73 5.23
N ARG A 212 -18.35 24.67 5.39
CA ARG A 212 -19.03 23.42 5.79
C ARG A 212 -18.85 22.32 4.75
N ALA A 213 -19.00 22.65 3.46
CA ALA A 213 -18.80 21.68 2.39
C ALA A 213 -17.35 21.15 2.39
N LEU A 214 -16.36 22.02 2.50
CA LEU A 214 -14.95 21.63 2.56
C LEU A 214 -14.62 20.79 3.80
N THR A 215 -15.21 21.13 4.95
CA THR A 215 -15.10 20.36 6.20
C THR A 215 -15.68 18.94 6.04
N GLU A 216 -16.86 18.82 5.43
CA GLU A 216 -17.46 17.51 5.15
C GLU A 216 -16.66 16.71 4.12
N GLU A 217 -16.10 17.36 3.09
CA GLU A 217 -15.19 16.70 2.12
C GLU A 217 -13.91 16.18 2.81
N TYR A 218 -13.29 16.99 3.66
CA TYR A 218 -12.11 16.62 4.46
C TYR A 218 -12.40 15.39 5.32
N HIS A 219 -13.48 15.43 6.11
CA HIS A 219 -13.87 14.30 6.94
C HIS A 219 -14.25 13.06 6.12
N THR A 220 -14.95 13.24 5.00
CA THR A 220 -15.33 12.11 4.13
C THR A 220 -14.10 11.42 3.56
N SER A 221 -13.12 12.19 3.06
CA SER A 221 -11.85 11.67 2.55
C SER A 221 -11.12 10.82 3.59
N LEU A 222 -10.90 11.39 4.79
CA LEU A 222 -10.22 10.70 5.89
C LEU A 222 -10.95 9.44 6.35
N ARG A 223 -12.28 9.49 6.51
CA ARG A 223 -13.08 8.32 6.90
C ARG A 223 -12.95 7.21 5.87
N MET A 224 -12.91 7.54 4.58
CA MET A 224 -12.73 6.55 3.53
C MET A 224 -11.33 5.95 3.54
N ALA A 225 -10.28 6.77 3.68
CA ALA A 225 -8.90 6.31 3.81
C ALA A 225 -8.72 5.36 5.01
N VAL A 226 -9.22 5.76 6.19
CA VAL A 226 -9.23 4.92 7.40
C VAL A 226 -9.88 3.57 7.12
N ARG A 227 -11.12 3.54 6.62
CA ARG A 227 -11.82 2.26 6.33
C ARG A 227 -11.13 1.42 5.27
N HIS A 228 -10.47 2.06 4.32
CA HIS A 228 -9.77 1.39 3.25
C HIS A 228 -8.51 0.67 3.76
N HIS A 229 -7.64 1.38 4.48
CA HIS A 229 -6.41 0.82 5.04
C HIS A 229 -6.65 -0.16 6.19
N GLU A 230 -7.70 0.04 6.98
CA GLU A 230 -8.18 -0.95 7.96
C GLU A 230 -8.46 -2.30 7.30
N ARG A 231 -9.26 -2.33 6.22
CA ARG A 231 -9.57 -3.58 5.52
C ARG A 231 -8.31 -4.24 4.98
N ARG A 232 -7.39 -3.45 4.39
CA ARG A 232 -6.11 -3.98 3.88
C ARG A 232 -5.27 -4.63 4.97
N GLY A 233 -5.14 -3.96 6.11
CA GLY A 233 -4.42 -4.51 7.27
C GLY A 233 -5.11 -5.75 7.82
N ASP A 234 -6.43 -5.71 7.97
CA ASP A 234 -7.22 -6.81 8.52
C ASP A 234 -7.14 -8.07 7.63
N ASP A 235 -7.30 -7.90 6.31
CA ASP A 235 -7.16 -8.98 5.33
C ASP A 235 -5.74 -9.55 5.30
N LEU A 236 -4.72 -8.69 5.43
CA LEU A 236 -3.32 -9.09 5.42
C LEU A 236 -2.92 -9.90 6.67
N LEU A 237 -3.44 -9.52 7.84
CA LEU A 237 -3.08 -10.11 9.13
C LEU A 237 -4.06 -11.20 9.58
N GLY A 238 -5.24 -11.30 8.96
CA GLY A 238 -6.31 -12.21 9.40
C GLY A 238 -6.92 -11.82 10.76
N ARG A 239 -6.69 -10.58 11.22
CA ARG A 239 -7.16 -10.02 12.49
C ARG A 239 -7.18 -8.50 12.41
N ARG A 240 -7.80 -7.82 13.38
CA ARG A 240 -7.76 -6.36 13.47
C ARG A 240 -6.31 -5.84 13.53
N ALA A 241 -5.91 -5.10 12.52
CA ALA A 241 -4.58 -4.51 12.42
C ALA A 241 -4.50 -3.21 13.25
N PRO A 242 -3.46 -3.03 14.08
CA PRO A 242 -3.16 -1.72 14.68
C PRO A 242 -2.82 -0.71 13.57
N GLN A 243 -3.00 0.58 13.83
CA GLN A 243 -2.85 1.61 12.81
C GLN A 243 -1.89 2.73 13.22
N ILE A 244 -1.21 3.30 12.24
CA ILE A 244 -0.47 4.56 12.30
C ILE A 244 -1.12 5.49 11.29
N LEU A 245 -1.84 6.49 11.80
CA LEU A 245 -2.51 7.52 11.03
C LEU A 245 -1.51 8.62 10.67
N LEU A 246 -1.36 8.88 9.38
CA LEU A 246 -0.69 10.06 8.86
C LEU A 246 -1.65 11.25 8.91
N LEU A 247 -1.16 12.40 9.35
CA LEU A 247 -1.83 13.70 9.25
C LEU A 247 -0.75 14.74 8.97
N HIS A 248 -1.12 15.91 8.49
CA HIS A 248 -0.19 17.03 8.30
C HIS A 248 -0.61 18.23 9.16
N GLY A 249 0.37 18.90 9.79
CA GLY A 249 0.10 20.05 10.65
C GLY A 249 -0.35 21.26 9.83
N GLY A 250 -1.52 21.84 10.10
CA GLY A 250 -2.05 22.92 9.27
C GLY A 250 -3.34 23.52 9.82
N GLU A 251 -3.83 24.59 9.19
CA GLU A 251 -5.05 25.28 9.60
C GLU A 251 -6.29 24.38 9.45
N VAL A 252 -6.40 23.64 8.35
CA VAL A 252 -7.51 22.70 8.14
C VAL A 252 -7.50 21.60 9.20
N SER A 253 -6.33 21.08 9.51
CA SER A 253 -6.12 20.01 10.49
C SER A 253 -6.49 20.48 11.89
N ALA A 254 -5.96 21.63 12.32
CA ALA A 254 -6.23 22.21 13.64
C ALA A 254 -7.73 22.39 13.93
N LYS A 255 -8.51 22.77 12.90
CA LYS A 255 -9.95 22.99 13.04
C LYS A 255 -10.79 21.71 13.04
N ASN A 256 -10.31 20.65 12.41
CA ASN A 256 -11.12 19.45 12.13
C ASN A 256 -10.71 18.20 12.92
N TRP A 257 -9.56 18.20 13.60
CA TRP A 257 -9.09 17.04 14.36
C TRP A 257 -10.04 16.55 15.45
N ASP A 258 -10.73 17.45 16.17
CA ASP A 258 -11.70 17.08 17.21
C ASP A 258 -12.82 16.17 16.65
N GLY A 259 -13.38 16.54 15.50
CA GLY A 259 -14.42 15.76 14.83
C GLY A 259 -13.90 14.42 14.31
N LEU A 260 -12.67 14.39 13.80
CA LEU A 260 -12.01 13.17 13.32
C LEU A 260 -11.76 12.20 14.48
N PHE A 261 -11.18 12.69 15.57
CA PHE A 261 -10.82 11.87 16.73
C PHE A 261 -12.04 11.34 17.45
N THR A 262 -13.07 12.18 17.64
CA THR A 262 -14.37 11.74 18.15
C THR A 262 -14.96 10.60 17.31
N TRP A 263 -14.90 10.72 15.98
CA TRP A 263 -15.39 9.67 15.09
C TRP A 263 -14.57 8.38 15.18
N LEU A 264 -13.24 8.47 15.29
CA LEU A 264 -12.37 7.29 15.46
C LEU A 264 -12.74 6.52 16.74
N GLU A 265 -12.89 7.21 17.87
CA GLU A 265 -13.32 6.61 19.15
C GLU A 265 -14.69 5.92 19.02
N GLN A 266 -15.67 6.62 18.44
CA GLN A 266 -17.03 6.08 18.22
C GLN A 266 -17.06 4.89 17.26
N THR A 267 -16.07 4.77 16.37
CA THR A 267 -15.98 3.69 15.38
C THR A 267 -15.06 2.54 15.79
N GLY A 268 -14.69 2.50 17.07
CA GLY A 268 -14.03 1.34 17.69
C GLY A 268 -12.50 1.44 17.72
N HIS A 269 -11.94 2.64 17.65
CA HIS A 269 -10.52 2.88 17.87
C HIS A 269 -10.20 3.27 19.31
N ARG A 270 -8.96 3.02 19.71
CA ARG A 270 -8.37 3.58 20.93
C ARG A 270 -7.02 4.20 20.58
N PHE A 271 -6.79 5.44 20.98
CA PHE A 271 -5.52 6.11 20.75
C PHE A 271 -4.39 5.46 21.56
N ALA A 272 -3.36 5.00 20.87
CA ALA A 272 -2.25 4.25 21.43
C ALA A 272 -0.93 5.01 21.27
N THR A 273 0.01 4.74 22.16
CA THR A 273 1.37 5.30 22.05
C THR A 273 2.13 4.61 20.92
N VAL A 274 3.20 5.25 20.45
CA VAL A 274 4.05 4.66 19.41
C VAL A 274 4.68 3.34 19.84
N ASP A 275 5.09 3.23 21.11
CA ASP A 275 5.68 2.00 21.65
C ASP A 275 4.66 0.85 21.74
N GLU A 276 3.41 1.16 22.10
CA GLU A 276 2.31 0.18 22.10
C GLU A 276 2.01 -0.34 20.69
N VAL A 277 1.93 0.55 19.70
CA VAL A 277 1.63 0.18 18.31
C VAL A 277 2.80 -0.62 17.71
N LEU A 278 4.04 -0.14 17.84
CA LEU A 278 5.22 -0.80 17.28
C LEU A 278 5.61 -2.10 17.99
N ALA A 279 5.04 -2.40 19.17
CA ALA A 279 5.20 -3.69 19.82
C ALA A 279 4.46 -4.83 19.10
N ASP A 280 3.48 -4.52 18.24
CA ASP A 280 2.80 -5.52 17.44
C ASP A 280 3.77 -6.14 16.41
N PRO A 281 3.89 -7.48 16.34
CA PRO A 281 4.80 -8.15 15.40
C PRO A 281 4.62 -7.79 13.93
N ALA A 282 3.44 -7.28 13.52
CA ALA A 282 3.20 -6.82 12.16
C ALA A 282 4.15 -5.70 11.72
N PHE A 283 4.63 -4.86 12.64
CA PHE A 283 5.62 -3.81 12.35
C PHE A 283 7.07 -4.32 12.29
N LEU A 284 7.28 -5.61 12.59
CA LEU A 284 8.58 -6.29 12.45
C LEU A 284 8.60 -7.20 11.21
N ASP A 285 7.56 -7.18 10.38
CA ASP A 285 7.49 -8.00 9.18
C ASP A 285 8.63 -7.63 8.22
N PRO A 286 9.53 -8.58 7.88
CA PRO A 286 10.69 -8.30 7.06
C PRO A 286 10.32 -7.95 5.61
N ASP A 287 9.10 -8.24 5.17
CA ASP A 287 8.64 -7.86 3.82
C ASP A 287 8.21 -6.39 3.76
N GLY A 288 7.89 -5.77 4.90
CA GLY A 288 7.56 -4.34 4.97
C GLY A 288 8.76 -3.43 4.64
N SER A 289 9.97 -3.91 4.87
CA SER A 289 11.24 -3.18 4.66
C SER A 289 11.97 -3.57 3.37
N LYS A 290 11.30 -4.24 2.43
CA LYS A 290 11.89 -4.72 1.15
C LYS A 290 11.25 -4.07 -0.08
N PHE A 291 10.25 -3.22 0.11
CA PHE A 291 9.58 -2.58 -1.00
C PHE A 291 10.50 -1.54 -1.65
N VAL A 292 10.61 -1.60 -2.98
CA VAL A 292 11.30 -0.61 -3.80
C VAL A 292 10.32 -0.10 -4.85
N GLY A 293 10.27 1.21 -5.04
CA GLY A 293 9.30 1.85 -5.93
C GLY A 293 9.62 3.32 -6.15
N GLN A 294 9.07 3.87 -7.24
CA GLN A 294 9.18 5.31 -7.53
C GLN A 294 8.25 6.17 -6.67
N LEU A 295 7.19 5.57 -6.10
CA LEU A 295 6.22 6.24 -5.25
C LEU A 295 6.15 5.52 -3.91
N GLY A 296 6.01 6.29 -2.84
CA GLY A 296 5.76 5.77 -1.50
C GLY A 296 4.32 5.33 -1.32
N ILE A 297 4.12 4.33 -0.44
CA ILE A 297 2.83 3.70 -0.15
C ILE A 297 2.78 3.23 1.30
N SER A 298 1.57 2.95 1.80
CA SER A 298 1.34 2.41 3.15
C SER A 298 2.11 1.11 3.42
N LEU A 299 2.42 0.83 4.69
CA LEU A 299 3.08 -0.41 5.12
C LEU A 299 2.32 -1.67 4.69
N TRP A 300 0.99 -1.65 4.81
CA TRP A 300 0.16 -2.79 4.41
C TRP A 300 0.27 -3.06 2.91
N ASP A 301 0.32 -2.03 2.09
CA ASP A 301 0.50 -2.19 0.65
C ASP A 301 1.91 -2.65 0.29
N ARG A 302 2.95 -2.17 0.97
CA ARG A 302 4.33 -2.68 0.81
C ARG A 302 4.42 -4.18 1.03
N ILE A 303 3.92 -4.67 2.18
CA ILE A 303 3.97 -6.10 2.52
C ILE A 303 3.18 -6.92 1.49
N ARG A 304 1.97 -6.47 1.11
CA ARG A 304 1.13 -7.15 0.11
C ARG A 304 1.84 -7.27 -1.23
N VAL A 305 2.46 -6.19 -1.70
CA VAL A 305 3.15 -6.14 -2.99
C VAL A 305 4.39 -7.03 -2.98
N VAL A 306 5.23 -6.95 -1.94
CA VAL A 306 6.42 -7.79 -1.83
C VAL A 306 6.06 -9.28 -1.82
N ARG A 307 5.00 -9.66 -1.09
CA ARG A 307 4.52 -11.05 -1.05
C ARG A 307 3.93 -11.51 -2.38
N ARG A 308 3.09 -10.68 -3.02
CA ARG A 308 2.53 -10.95 -4.35
C ARG A 308 3.62 -11.13 -5.40
N ASP A 309 4.58 -10.21 -5.43
CA ASP A 309 5.64 -10.21 -6.43
C ASP A 309 6.58 -11.42 -6.24
N ARG A 310 6.83 -11.83 -4.99
CA ARG A 310 7.52 -13.10 -4.68
C ARG A 310 6.75 -14.31 -5.19
N ALA A 311 5.44 -14.39 -4.94
CA ALA A 311 4.60 -15.50 -5.40
C ALA A 311 4.60 -15.61 -6.93
N ILE A 312 4.45 -14.49 -7.63
CA ILE A 312 4.50 -14.45 -9.10
C ILE A 312 5.85 -14.95 -9.63
N ARG A 313 6.96 -14.55 -9.00
CA ARG A 313 8.30 -15.05 -9.39
C ARG A 313 8.42 -16.56 -9.19
N GLN A 314 7.82 -17.10 -8.14
CA GLN A 314 7.76 -18.55 -7.91
C GLN A 314 6.90 -19.27 -8.96
N GLU A 315 5.76 -18.70 -9.37
CA GLU A 315 4.93 -19.24 -10.45
C GLU A 315 5.68 -19.28 -11.79
N ILE A 316 6.37 -18.19 -12.15
CA ILE A 316 7.18 -18.12 -13.37
C ILE A 316 8.33 -19.14 -13.29
N SER A 317 8.98 -19.27 -12.14
CA SER A 317 10.02 -20.29 -11.95
C SER A 317 9.48 -21.70 -12.11
N GLY A 318 8.29 -21.99 -11.57
CA GLY A 318 7.60 -23.28 -11.75
C GLY A 318 7.30 -23.59 -13.22
N LEU A 319 6.78 -22.62 -13.99
CA LEU A 319 6.56 -22.78 -15.43
C LEU A 319 7.84 -23.18 -16.17
N LEU A 320 8.98 -22.54 -15.84
CA LEU A 320 10.26 -22.84 -16.47
C LEU A 320 10.80 -24.22 -16.07
N GLN A 321 10.60 -24.63 -14.82
CA GLN A 321 10.94 -25.98 -14.36
C GLN A 321 10.09 -27.07 -15.04
N ASP A 322 8.82 -26.79 -15.29
CA ASP A 322 7.94 -27.68 -16.05
C ASP A 322 8.40 -27.84 -17.50
N GLN A 323 8.83 -26.74 -18.14
CA GLN A 323 9.47 -26.80 -19.47
C GLN A 323 10.73 -27.67 -19.44
N VAL A 324 11.64 -27.43 -18.50
CA VAL A 324 12.87 -28.25 -18.35
C VAL A 324 12.54 -29.73 -18.17
N SER A 325 11.56 -30.03 -17.33
CA SER A 325 11.12 -31.40 -17.06
C SER A 325 10.54 -32.06 -18.32
N ALA A 326 9.72 -31.33 -19.09
CA ALA A 326 9.16 -31.82 -20.35
C ALA A 326 10.25 -32.08 -21.40
N TRP A 327 11.19 -31.14 -21.56
CA TRP A 327 12.37 -31.32 -22.42
C TRP A 327 13.17 -32.57 -22.04
N ASN A 328 13.44 -32.72 -20.75
CA ASN A 328 14.25 -33.81 -20.23
C ASN A 328 13.57 -35.17 -20.36
N ARG A 329 12.24 -35.23 -20.46
CA ARG A 329 11.49 -36.45 -20.83
C ARG A 329 11.33 -36.67 -22.34
N GLY A 330 11.71 -35.71 -23.17
CA GLY A 330 11.56 -35.78 -24.62
C GLY A 330 10.20 -35.32 -25.15
N ASP A 331 9.38 -34.66 -24.32
CA ASP A 331 8.04 -34.21 -24.70
C ASP A 331 8.08 -32.76 -25.21
N VAL A 332 8.40 -32.61 -26.50
CA VAL A 332 8.47 -31.29 -27.16
C VAL A 332 7.11 -30.59 -27.17
N ARG A 333 6.01 -31.34 -27.25
CA ARG A 333 4.65 -30.76 -27.23
C ARG A 333 4.36 -30.10 -25.89
N VAL A 334 4.66 -30.78 -24.78
CA VAL A 334 4.49 -30.20 -23.44
C VAL A 334 5.49 -29.06 -23.20
N PHE A 335 6.73 -29.19 -23.66
CA PHE A 335 7.72 -28.09 -23.61
C PHE A 335 7.20 -26.82 -24.30
N CYS A 336 6.59 -26.96 -25.48
CA CYS A 336 6.03 -25.83 -26.24
C CYS A 336 4.67 -25.34 -25.71
N SER A 337 4.04 -26.05 -24.76
CA SER A 337 2.74 -25.64 -24.19
C SER A 337 2.82 -24.35 -23.36
N ALA A 338 4.02 -23.98 -22.91
CA ALA A 338 4.27 -22.74 -22.19
C ALA A 338 4.15 -21.48 -23.06
N TYR A 339 4.20 -21.60 -24.40
CA TYR A 339 4.07 -20.47 -25.32
C TYR A 339 2.61 -20.11 -25.58
N THR A 340 2.34 -18.84 -25.88
CA THR A 340 1.05 -18.41 -26.45
C THR A 340 0.92 -18.84 -27.91
N GLU A 341 -0.32 -18.93 -28.41
CA GLU A 341 -0.57 -19.37 -29.79
C GLU A 341 0.09 -18.46 -30.84
N ASP A 342 0.23 -17.18 -30.52
CA ASP A 342 0.82 -16.12 -31.34
C ASP A 342 2.29 -15.83 -30.98
N ALA A 343 2.93 -16.68 -30.16
CA ALA A 343 4.28 -16.42 -29.65
C ALA A 343 5.32 -16.22 -30.75
N THR A 344 6.32 -15.39 -30.48
CA THR A 344 7.46 -15.15 -31.38
C THR A 344 8.74 -15.71 -30.79
N PHE A 345 9.43 -16.56 -31.55
CA PHE A 345 10.72 -17.12 -31.19
C PHE A 345 11.82 -16.59 -32.14
N VAL A 346 12.89 -16.04 -31.58
CA VAL A 346 14.04 -15.49 -32.31
C VAL A 346 15.28 -16.29 -31.94
N SER A 347 16.04 -16.68 -32.95
CA SER A 347 17.33 -17.38 -32.78
C SER A 347 18.31 -16.96 -33.89
N PRO A 348 19.59 -17.38 -33.83
CA PRO A 348 20.54 -17.10 -34.91
C PRO A 348 20.09 -17.61 -36.30
N ALA A 349 19.18 -18.59 -36.35
CA ALA A 349 18.62 -19.10 -37.60
C ALA A 349 17.42 -18.28 -38.13
N GLY A 350 17.06 -17.18 -37.46
CA GLY A 350 15.94 -16.32 -37.83
C GLY A 350 14.73 -16.43 -36.90
N LEU A 351 13.61 -15.90 -37.38
CA LEU A 351 12.37 -15.69 -36.64
C LEU A 351 11.34 -16.80 -36.93
N THR A 352 10.69 -17.31 -35.90
CA THR A 352 9.59 -18.30 -35.96
C THR A 352 8.37 -17.73 -35.26
N ARG A 353 7.19 -17.89 -35.87
CA ARG A 353 5.92 -17.37 -35.33
C ARG A 353 4.95 -18.50 -34.99
N GLY A 354 4.21 -18.25 -33.92
CA GLY A 354 3.16 -19.09 -33.38
C GLY A 354 3.67 -20.35 -32.70
N ARG A 355 2.92 -20.81 -31.69
CA ARG A 355 3.27 -22.01 -30.91
C ARG A 355 3.48 -23.24 -31.79
N ALA A 356 2.62 -23.44 -32.78
CA ALA A 356 2.72 -24.56 -33.72
C ALA A 356 4.03 -24.52 -34.52
N GLY A 357 4.42 -23.34 -35.03
CA GLY A 357 5.68 -23.17 -35.77
C GLY A 357 6.91 -23.38 -34.89
N ILE A 358 6.85 -22.91 -33.64
CA ILE A 358 7.90 -23.15 -32.64
C ILE A 358 8.03 -24.66 -32.37
N GLN A 359 6.92 -25.36 -32.16
CA GLN A 359 6.92 -26.81 -31.92
C GLN A 359 7.46 -27.59 -33.13
N GLU A 360 7.06 -27.23 -34.34
CA GLU A 360 7.56 -27.86 -35.57
C GLU A 360 9.08 -27.68 -35.68
N ARG A 361 9.59 -26.47 -35.43
CA ARG A 361 11.02 -26.17 -35.41
C ARG A 361 11.76 -27.04 -34.41
N TYR A 362 11.29 -27.12 -33.16
CA TYR A 362 11.93 -27.95 -32.13
C TYR A 362 11.89 -29.44 -32.51
N SER A 363 10.74 -29.93 -32.97
CA SER A 363 10.57 -31.33 -33.39
C SER A 363 11.50 -31.70 -34.54
N LYS A 364 11.71 -30.79 -35.50
CA LYS A 364 12.63 -31.00 -36.63
C LYS A 364 14.09 -30.98 -36.21
N LYS A 365 14.49 -30.02 -35.36
CA LYS A 365 15.88 -29.86 -34.92
C LYS A 365 16.30 -30.95 -33.92
N TYR A 366 15.36 -31.39 -33.09
CA TYR A 366 15.57 -32.33 -31.99
C TYR A 366 14.66 -33.55 -32.14
N SER A 367 14.86 -34.28 -33.25
CA SER A 367 14.00 -35.39 -33.65
C SER A 367 14.16 -36.66 -32.80
N THR A 368 15.23 -36.77 -32.01
CA THR A 368 15.47 -37.89 -31.09
C THR A 368 15.92 -37.38 -29.73
N LYS A 369 15.80 -38.23 -28.69
CA LYS A 369 16.15 -37.85 -27.33
C LYS A 369 17.64 -37.57 -27.17
N GLU A 370 18.48 -38.27 -27.93
CA GLU A 370 19.94 -38.09 -27.96
C GLU A 370 20.30 -36.70 -28.50
N LEU A 371 19.54 -36.18 -29.49
CA LEU A 371 19.75 -34.85 -30.05
C LEU A 371 19.31 -33.73 -29.10
N MET A 372 18.33 -33.99 -28.23
CA MET A 372 17.84 -33.02 -27.24
C MET A 372 18.84 -32.75 -26.12
N GLY A 373 19.61 -33.76 -25.71
CA GLY A 373 20.44 -33.68 -24.51
C GLY A 373 19.62 -33.47 -23.23
N THR A 374 20.31 -33.08 -22.17
CA THR A 374 19.74 -32.73 -20.86
C THR A 374 19.81 -31.22 -20.66
N LEU A 375 18.65 -30.59 -20.51
CA LEU A 375 18.50 -29.16 -20.29
C LEU A 375 18.55 -28.82 -18.80
N SER A 376 19.29 -27.75 -18.50
CA SER A 376 19.17 -26.99 -17.24
C SER A 376 18.98 -25.52 -17.55
N LEU A 377 18.14 -24.84 -16.76
CA LEU A 377 17.93 -23.39 -16.82
C LEU A 377 18.36 -22.75 -15.51
N ARG A 378 19.06 -21.62 -15.60
CA ARG A 378 19.35 -20.72 -14.48
C ARG A 378 18.68 -19.38 -14.75
N THR A 379 17.73 -19.00 -13.91
CA THR A 379 17.12 -17.67 -13.97
C THR A 379 18.06 -16.64 -13.37
N ILE A 380 18.46 -15.66 -14.18
CA ILE A 380 19.38 -14.59 -13.80
C ILE A 380 18.61 -13.41 -13.23
N GLU A 381 17.55 -13.02 -13.93
CA GLU A 381 16.65 -11.94 -13.53
C GLU A 381 15.23 -12.32 -13.90
N THR A 382 14.27 -11.93 -13.07
CA THR A 382 12.87 -11.79 -13.47
C THR A 382 12.47 -10.35 -13.17
N ARG A 383 11.84 -9.67 -14.10
CA ARG A 383 11.34 -8.31 -13.94
C ARG A 383 9.84 -8.32 -14.15
N LEU A 384 9.10 -7.88 -13.14
CA LEU A 384 7.65 -7.77 -13.23
C LEU A 384 7.29 -6.40 -13.82
N HIS A 385 6.32 -6.38 -14.73
CA HIS A 385 5.84 -5.18 -15.39
C HIS A 385 4.51 -4.76 -14.75
N GLN A 386 4.59 -3.70 -13.96
CA GLN A 386 3.46 -3.05 -13.31
C GLN A 386 3.71 -1.55 -13.25
N GLY A 387 2.63 -0.77 -13.26
CA GLY A 387 2.68 0.66 -13.05
C GLY A 387 2.14 1.04 -11.68
N PHE A 388 1.79 2.32 -11.57
CA PHE A 388 0.98 2.82 -10.47
C PHE A 388 -0.38 3.23 -11.01
N GLU A 389 -1.40 2.94 -10.22
CA GLU A 389 -2.74 3.48 -10.37
C GLU A 389 -2.90 4.58 -9.32
N VAL A 390 -3.71 5.59 -9.62
CA VAL A 390 -4.15 6.55 -8.60
C VAL A 390 -5.43 6.00 -8.02
N SER A 391 -5.46 5.79 -6.71
CA SER A 391 -6.64 5.32 -6.02
C SER A 391 -7.77 6.38 -6.15
N ARG A 392 -8.99 5.99 -5.78
CA ARG A 392 -10.11 6.94 -5.69
C ARG A 392 -9.87 8.07 -4.68
N PHE A 393 -8.87 7.93 -3.81
CA PHE A 393 -8.49 8.87 -2.76
C PHE A 393 -7.26 9.72 -3.12
N GLY A 394 -6.67 9.51 -4.31
CA GLY A 394 -5.54 10.29 -4.82
C GLY A 394 -4.16 9.75 -4.44
N ASP A 395 -4.09 8.73 -3.58
CA ASP A 395 -2.84 8.02 -3.25
C ASP A 395 -2.41 7.07 -4.37
N ALA A 396 -1.11 6.80 -4.43
CA ALA A 396 -0.53 5.87 -5.38
C ALA A 396 -0.75 4.42 -4.92
N GLU A 397 -1.24 3.57 -5.81
CA GLU A 397 -1.37 2.13 -5.56
C GLU A 397 -0.63 1.35 -6.64
N PRO A 398 0.15 0.31 -6.29
CA PRO A 398 0.76 -0.54 -7.31
C PRO A 398 -0.33 -1.25 -8.12
N SER A 399 -0.26 -1.13 -9.44
CA SER A 399 -1.19 -1.82 -10.33
C SER A 399 -1.05 -3.34 -10.16
N ARG A 400 -1.97 -4.09 -10.77
CA ARG A 400 -1.71 -5.53 -11.01
C ARG A 400 -0.46 -5.70 -11.86
N VAL A 401 0.16 -6.89 -11.79
CA VAL A 401 1.23 -7.25 -12.73
C VAL A 401 0.60 -7.56 -14.09
N HIS A 402 1.02 -6.82 -15.13
CA HIS A 402 0.51 -6.97 -16.49
C HIS A 402 1.37 -7.89 -17.36
N GLY A 403 2.61 -8.13 -16.96
CA GLY A 403 3.54 -8.99 -17.66
C GLY A 403 4.83 -9.19 -16.87
N ALA A 404 5.73 -10.00 -17.40
CA ALA A 404 7.07 -10.16 -16.87
C ALA A 404 8.08 -10.36 -17.99
N THR A 405 9.34 -10.05 -17.73
CA THR A 405 10.49 -10.49 -18.53
C THR A 405 11.41 -11.31 -17.67
N ALA A 406 12.06 -12.31 -18.26
CA ALA A 406 13.07 -13.10 -17.56
C ALA A 406 14.32 -13.30 -18.44
N VAL A 407 15.48 -13.10 -17.84
CA VAL A 407 16.78 -13.41 -18.42
C VAL A 407 17.22 -14.77 -17.88
N LEU A 408 17.49 -15.69 -18.78
CA LEU A 408 17.82 -17.08 -18.49
C LEU A 408 19.17 -17.44 -19.10
N GLU A 409 19.95 -18.24 -18.39
CA GLU A 409 21.07 -18.99 -18.95
C GLU A 409 20.62 -20.45 -19.10
N TRP A 410 20.75 -21.00 -20.31
CA TRP A 410 20.42 -22.38 -20.59
C TRP A 410 21.69 -23.18 -20.89
N LYS A 411 21.68 -24.46 -20.50
CA LYS A 411 22.75 -25.41 -20.80
C LYS A 411 22.16 -26.74 -21.23
N LEU A 412 22.69 -27.30 -22.31
CA LEU A 412 22.40 -28.62 -22.84
C LEU A 412 23.63 -29.51 -22.72
N GLU A 413 23.51 -30.56 -21.92
CA GLU A 413 24.55 -31.58 -21.78
C GLU A 413 24.26 -32.78 -22.66
N TYR A 414 25.31 -33.32 -23.28
CA TYR A 414 25.20 -34.45 -24.19
C TYR A 414 26.18 -35.56 -23.78
N PRO A 415 25.78 -36.85 -23.89
CA PRO A 415 26.71 -37.95 -23.67
C PRO A 415 27.82 -38.06 -24.72
N SER A 416 27.53 -37.63 -25.96
CA SER A 416 28.34 -37.96 -27.15
C SER A 416 28.98 -36.76 -27.85
N LYS A 417 28.75 -35.54 -27.37
CA LYS A 417 29.32 -34.31 -27.93
C LYS A 417 29.50 -33.23 -26.84
N PRO A 418 30.27 -32.16 -27.11
CA PRO A 418 30.42 -31.07 -26.15
C PRO A 418 29.08 -30.46 -25.74
N ALA A 419 28.99 -30.00 -24.49
CA ALA A 419 27.85 -29.25 -24.01
C ALA A 419 27.64 -27.96 -24.82
N ALA A 420 26.39 -27.52 -24.92
CA ALA A 420 26.03 -26.23 -25.47
C ALA A 420 25.41 -25.36 -24.37
N SER A 421 25.62 -24.05 -24.44
CA SER A 421 24.99 -23.09 -23.52
C SER A 421 24.72 -21.79 -24.24
N GLY A 422 23.80 -21.02 -23.70
CA GLY A 422 23.43 -19.73 -24.27
C GLY A 422 22.52 -18.95 -23.34
N TRP A 423 22.00 -17.86 -23.88
CA TRP A 423 21.16 -16.92 -23.15
C TRP A 423 19.79 -16.81 -23.79
N SER A 424 18.77 -16.66 -22.96
CA SER A 424 17.41 -16.38 -23.41
C SER A 424 16.86 -15.15 -22.70
N LEU A 425 16.20 -14.28 -23.46
CA LEU A 425 15.30 -13.27 -22.93
C LEU A 425 13.88 -13.66 -23.31
N ILE A 426 13.04 -13.92 -22.31
CA ILE A 426 11.63 -14.25 -22.51
C ILE A 426 10.73 -13.16 -21.96
N THR A 427 9.62 -12.92 -22.65
CA THR A 427 8.50 -12.08 -22.20
C THR A 427 7.32 -12.98 -21.90
N LEU A 428 6.68 -12.75 -20.75
CA LEU A 428 5.54 -13.51 -20.27
C LEU A 428 4.35 -12.61 -19.98
N ILE A 429 3.15 -13.16 -20.17
CA ILE A 429 1.89 -12.54 -19.76
C ILE A 429 1.17 -13.44 -18.76
N PRO A 430 0.43 -12.86 -17.81
CA PRO A 430 -0.48 -13.61 -16.95
C PRO A 430 -1.70 -14.09 -17.76
N THR A 431 -2.22 -15.26 -17.39
CA THR A 431 -3.44 -15.87 -17.90
C THR A 431 -4.31 -16.33 -16.74
N ALA A 432 -5.53 -16.78 -17.01
CA ALA A 432 -6.42 -17.30 -15.96
C ALA A 432 -5.86 -18.53 -15.21
N THR A 433 -4.84 -19.21 -15.74
CA THR A 433 -4.29 -20.47 -15.20
C THR A 433 -2.79 -20.41 -14.91
N GLY A 434 -2.19 -19.22 -14.90
CA GLY A 434 -0.75 -19.03 -14.68
C GLY A 434 -0.12 -18.19 -15.79
N TRP A 435 1.12 -18.48 -16.17
CA TRP A 435 1.90 -17.66 -17.10
C TRP A 435 2.13 -18.32 -18.45
N ARG A 436 2.27 -17.50 -19.50
CA ARG A 436 2.62 -17.94 -20.85
C ARG A 436 3.67 -17.04 -21.48
N ILE A 437 4.56 -17.64 -22.25
CA ILE A 437 5.64 -16.97 -23.00
C ILE A 437 5.06 -16.42 -24.30
N THR A 438 5.16 -15.12 -24.51
CA THR A 438 4.74 -14.44 -25.75
C THR A 438 5.92 -14.18 -26.69
N GLN A 439 7.10 -13.96 -26.14
CA GLN A 439 8.33 -13.72 -26.90
C GLN A 439 9.49 -14.45 -26.25
N ASP A 440 10.36 -15.01 -27.09
CA ASP A 440 11.57 -15.71 -26.66
C ASP A 440 12.69 -15.43 -27.66
N ALA A 441 13.71 -14.72 -27.22
CA ALA A 441 14.96 -14.54 -27.95
C ALA A 441 16.03 -15.42 -27.31
N SER A 442 16.38 -16.52 -27.97
CA SER A 442 17.34 -17.51 -27.50
C SER A 442 18.56 -17.56 -28.41
N MET A 443 19.72 -17.20 -27.86
CA MET A 443 21.00 -17.07 -28.56
C MET A 443 22.01 -18.13 -28.14
#